data_AF-A0A0G0KC61-F1
#
_entry.id   AF-A0A0G0KC61-F1
#
_cell.length_a   1.000
_cell.length_b   1.000
_cell.length_c   1.000
_cell.angle_alpha   90.00
_cell.angle_beta   90.00
_cell.angle_gamma   90.00
#
_symmetry.space_group_name_H-M   'P 1'
#
loop_
_entity.id
_entity.type
_entity.pdbx_description
1 polymer ?
#
loop_
_entity_poly.entity_id
_entity_poly.type
_entity_poly.pdbx_seq_one_letter_code
_entity_poly.pdbx_strand_id
1 'polypeptide(L)'
;GSDYLKVCIKYLEDKNRINYAIGNTNGLTREILRVYKKDGQEPVEIDEDACVKVSPKLKIIKSPLAVYHIREHLLRHDCEKLAQTILQLDKR
;
A
#
# COMPACT_ATOMS: atom_id res chain seq x y z
N GLY A 1 1.75 5.73 -5.74
CA GLY A 1 2.09 4.30 -5.59
C GLY A 1 3.14 3.88 -6.60
N SER A 2 2.98 4.28 -7.86
CA SER A 2 3.85 3.95 -8.97
C SER A 2 5.29 4.42 -8.77
N ASP A 3 5.51 5.52 -8.06
CA ASP A 3 6.87 6.00 -7.76
C ASP A 3 7.66 5.02 -6.88
N TYR A 4 7.02 4.44 -5.86
CA TYR A 4 7.62 3.37 -5.05
C TYR A 4 7.92 2.15 -5.92
N LEU A 5 6.97 1.76 -6.79
CA LEU A 5 7.14 0.64 -7.71
C LEU A 5 8.31 0.85 -8.69
N LYS A 6 8.46 2.06 -9.25
CA LYS A 6 9.58 2.42 -10.15
C LYS A 6 10.92 2.25 -9.44
N VAL A 7 11.01 2.70 -8.19
CA VAL A 7 12.23 2.56 -7.38
C VAL A 7 12.54 1.08 -7.14
N CYS A 8 11.55 0.29 -6.71
CA CYS A 8 11.75 -1.15 -6.51
C CYS A 8 12.21 -1.85 -7.79
N ILE A 9 11.55 -1.61 -8.94
CA ILE A 9 11.93 -2.21 -10.22
C ILE A 9 13.33 -1.78 -10.66
N LYS A 10 13.71 -0.51 -10.44
CA LYS A 10 15.06 -0.03 -10.74
C LYS A 10 16.12 -0.86 -10.00
N TYR A 11 15.88 -1.20 -8.74
CA TYR A 11 16.81 -2.02 -7.95
C TYR A 11 16.72 -3.53 -8.27
N LEU A 12 15.55 -4.02 -8.67
CA LEU A 12 15.33 -5.43 -9.00
C LEU A 12 15.71 -5.80 -10.44
N GLU A 13 16.01 -4.78 -11.27
CA GLU A 13 16.40 -4.87 -12.69
C GLU A 13 15.44 -5.69 -13.58
N ASP A 14 14.22 -5.93 -13.09
CA ASP A 14 13.17 -6.65 -13.81
C ASP A 14 11.80 -6.04 -13.49
N LYS A 15 11.17 -5.48 -14.53
CA LYS A 15 9.84 -4.85 -14.46
C LYS A 15 8.72 -5.81 -14.09
N ASN A 16 8.95 -7.12 -14.11
CA ASN A 16 7.96 -8.16 -13.78
C ASN A 16 8.30 -8.94 -12.50
N ARG A 17 9.33 -8.52 -11.75
CA ARG A 17 9.73 -9.21 -10.52
C ARG A 17 8.66 -9.15 -9.42
N ILE A 18 7.85 -8.10 -9.42
CA ILE A 18 6.78 -7.88 -8.45
C ILE A 18 5.46 -8.29 -9.08
N ASN A 19 4.82 -9.32 -8.52
CA ASN A 19 3.55 -9.83 -9.04
C ASN A 19 2.33 -9.16 -8.39
N TYR A 20 2.46 -8.74 -7.13
CA TYR A 20 1.37 -8.19 -6.34
C TYR A 20 1.80 -6.91 -5.63
N ALA A 21 0.91 -5.92 -5.60
CA ALA A 21 0.99 -4.76 -4.72
C ALA A 21 -0.28 -4.68 -3.89
N ILE A 22 -0.14 -4.59 -2.58
CA ILE A 22 -1.28 -4.52 -1.66
C ILE A 22 -1.35 -3.09 -1.11
N GLY A 23 -2.50 -2.45 -1.28
CA GLY A 23 -2.76 -1.09 -0.83
C GLY A 23 -3.95 -1.04 0.13
N ASN A 24 -3.86 -0.13 1.10
CA ASN A 24 -4.87 0.07 2.13
C ASN A 24 -6.03 0.98 1.65
N THR A 25 -7.26 0.69 2.08
CA THR A 25 -8.47 1.47 1.71
C THR A 25 -9.18 2.18 2.86
N ASN A 26 -8.80 1.96 4.13
CA ASN A 26 -9.48 2.55 5.30
C ASN A 26 -8.53 3.39 6.17
N GLY A 27 -9.05 3.99 7.25
CA GLY A 27 -8.22 4.64 8.27
C GLY A 27 -7.65 6.03 7.92
N LEU A 28 -8.05 6.62 6.80
CA LEU A 28 -7.64 7.97 6.38
C LEU A 28 -8.65 9.04 6.80
N THR A 29 -9.02 9.08 8.09
CA THR A 29 -9.94 10.11 8.59
C THR A 29 -9.23 11.47 8.66
N ARG A 30 -10.00 12.57 8.59
CA ARG A 30 -9.45 13.95 8.65
C ARG A 30 -8.63 14.24 9.91
N GLU A 31 -8.88 13.53 11.00
CA GLU A 31 -8.12 13.67 12.24
C GLU A 31 -6.74 13.03 12.12
N ILE A 32 -6.69 11.77 11.67
CA ILE A 32 -5.45 11.01 11.45
C ILE A 32 -4.57 11.73 10.43
N LEU A 33 -5.15 12.18 9.32
CA LEU A 33 -4.43 12.96 8.29
C LEU A 33 -3.83 14.25 8.84
N ARG A 34 -4.51 14.91 9.80
CA ARG A 34 -3.99 16.11 10.44
C ARG A 34 -2.79 15.84 11.33
N VAL A 35 -2.74 14.69 12.00
CA VAL A 35 -1.55 14.27 12.78
C VAL A 35 -0.37 14.08 11.83
N TYR A 36 -0.52 13.23 10.82
CA TYR A 36 0.55 12.90 9.88
C TYR A 36 1.07 14.12 9.11
N LYS A 37 0.16 15.04 8.74
CA LYS A 37 0.54 16.29 8.07
C LYS A 37 1.45 17.19 8.92
N LYS A 38 1.35 17.15 10.25
CA LYS A 38 2.26 17.92 11.14
C LYS A 38 3.70 17.44 11.03
N ASP A 39 3.89 16.16 10.72
CA ASP A 39 5.21 15.53 10.53
C ASP A 39 5.66 15.56 9.05
N GLY A 40 4.97 16.33 8.19
CA GLY A 40 5.25 16.38 6.76
C GLY A 40 4.92 15.10 6.00
N GLN A 41 4.08 14.22 6.56
CA GLN A 41 3.69 12.96 5.95
C GLN A 41 2.32 13.06 5.28
N GLU A 42 2.20 12.40 4.13
CA GLU A 42 0.96 12.34 3.35
C GLU A 42 0.65 10.89 2.96
N PRO A 43 -0.64 10.54 2.77
CA PRO A 43 -1.02 9.22 2.28
C PRO A 43 -0.44 8.96 0.90
N VAL A 44 0.00 7.71 0.68
CA VAL A 44 0.40 7.27 -0.65
C VAL A 44 -0.85 6.94 -1.46
N GLU A 45 -1.08 7.69 -2.53
CA GLU A 45 -2.16 7.38 -3.49
C GLU A 45 -1.86 6.09 -4.26
N ILE A 46 -2.90 5.27 -4.49
CA ILE A 46 -2.81 4.06 -5.31
C ILE A 46 -3.23 4.40 -6.74
N ASP A 47 -2.26 4.85 -7.53
CA ASP A 47 -2.34 5.20 -8.94
C ASP A 47 -2.22 3.96 -9.84
N GLU A 48 -3.30 3.19 -9.92
CA GLU A 48 -3.33 1.89 -10.61
C GLU A 48 -2.85 1.96 -12.07
N ASP A 49 -3.37 2.91 -12.84
CA ASP A 49 -3.00 3.07 -14.27
C ASP A 49 -1.50 3.33 -14.43
N ALA A 50 -0.91 4.13 -13.55
CA ALA A 50 0.52 4.41 -13.57
C ALA A 50 1.34 3.19 -13.14
N CYS A 51 0.85 2.43 -12.15
CA CYS A 51 1.49 1.19 -11.71
C CYS A 51 1.50 0.12 -12.81
N VAL A 52 0.38 -0.06 -13.53
CA VAL A 52 0.28 -1.03 -14.65
C VAL A 52 1.19 -0.65 -15.80
N LYS A 53 1.36 0.65 -16.11
CA LYS A 53 2.33 1.11 -17.12
C LYS A 53 3.77 0.75 -16.75
N VAL A 54 4.11 0.82 -15.46
CA VAL A 54 5.44 0.53 -14.93
C VAL A 54 5.69 -0.99 -14.86
N SER A 55 4.69 -1.77 -14.44
CA SER A 55 4.73 -3.22 -14.36
C SER A 55 3.43 -3.83 -14.90
N PRO A 56 3.38 -4.21 -16.20
CA PRO A 56 2.14 -4.67 -16.84
C PRO A 56 1.54 -5.96 -16.26
N LYS A 57 2.34 -6.76 -15.54
CA LYS A 57 1.90 -8.00 -14.90
C LYS A 57 1.51 -7.82 -13.44
N LEU A 58 1.62 -6.60 -12.90
CA LEU A 58 1.29 -6.31 -11.52
C LEU A 58 -0.21 -6.44 -11.28
N LYS A 59 -0.58 -7.19 -10.25
CA LYS A 59 -1.94 -7.23 -9.71
C LYS A 59 -2.00 -6.33 -8.48
N ILE A 60 -2.91 -5.35 -8.49
CA ILE A 60 -3.10 -4.44 -7.37
C ILE A 60 -4.29 -4.93 -6.54
N ILE A 61 -4.06 -5.10 -5.24
CA ILE A 61 -5.04 -5.60 -4.28
C ILE A 61 -5.34 -4.48 -3.30
N LYS A 62 -6.60 -4.08 -3.22
CA LYS A 62 -7.09 -3.05 -2.30
C LYS A 62 -7.85 -3.72 -1.17
N SER A 63 -7.42 -3.49 0.07
CA SER A 63 -8.00 -4.14 1.26
C SER A 63 -8.04 -3.18 2.46
N PRO A 64 -9.03 -3.28 3.37
CA PRO A 64 -9.07 -2.46 4.58
C PRO A 64 -8.08 -2.99 5.61
N LEU A 65 -6.86 -2.46 5.58
CA LEU A 65 -5.72 -2.98 6.31
C LEU A 65 -5.27 -2.08 7.44
N ALA A 66 -5.81 -0.87 7.60
CA ALA A 66 -5.33 0.06 8.62
C ALA A 66 -6.04 -0.10 9.96
N VAL A 67 -5.25 -0.03 11.03
CA VAL A 67 -5.65 0.15 12.43
C VAL A 67 -4.98 1.42 12.95
N TYR A 68 -5.77 2.25 13.64
CA TYR A 68 -5.26 3.46 14.26
C TYR A 68 -5.13 3.26 15.77
N HIS A 69 -3.89 3.39 16.25
CA HIS A 69 -3.54 3.30 17.66
C HIS A 69 -3.63 4.70 18.27
N ILE A 70 -4.77 4.98 18.91
CA ILE A 70 -5.13 6.33 19.38
C ILE A 70 -4.13 6.88 20.41
N ARG A 71 -3.62 6.03 21.31
CA ARG A 71 -2.71 6.45 22.39
C ARG A 71 -1.37 6.93 21.85
N GLU A 72 -0.89 6.29 20.80
CA GLU A 72 0.39 6.59 20.15
C GLU A 72 0.22 7.52 18.94
N HIS A 73 -1.02 7.81 18.53
CA HIS A 73 -1.34 8.53 17.29
C HIS A 73 -0.75 7.90 16.03
N LEU A 74 -0.69 6.56 15.97
CA LEU A 74 -0.07 5.81 14.88
C LEU A 74 -1.08 5.04 14.03
N LEU A 75 -1.03 5.23 12.72
CA LEU A 75 -1.68 4.37 11.73
C LEU A 75 -0.74 3.22 11.37
N ARG A 76 -1.20 1.99 11.53
CA ARG A 76 -0.44 0.76 11.26
C ARG A 76 -1.29 -0.23 10.49
N HIS A 77 -0.65 -1.24 9.92
CA HIS A 77 -1.37 -2.35 9.33
C HIS A 77 -1.93 -3.28 10.41
N ASP A 78 -3.15 -3.77 10.21
CA ASP A 78 -3.72 -4.92 10.85
C ASP A 78 -2.99 -6.17 10.31
N CYS A 79 -2.09 -6.72 11.12
CA CYS A 79 -1.25 -7.84 10.72
C CYS A 79 -2.07 -9.08 10.35
N GLU A 80 -3.19 -9.32 11.03
CA GLU A 80 -4.04 -10.49 10.77
C GLU A 80 -4.74 -10.36 9.42
N LYS A 81 -5.35 -9.19 9.14
CA LYS A 81 -5.97 -8.95 7.82
C LYS A 81 -4.96 -8.92 6.69
N LEU A 82 -3.76 -8.39 6.93
CA LEU A 82 -2.69 -8.39 5.93
C LEU A 82 -2.26 -9.83 5.61
N ALA A 83 -2.01 -10.65 6.64
CA ALA A 83 -1.66 -12.06 6.46
C ALA A 83 -2.76 -12.83 5.72
N GLN A 84 -4.02 -12.65 6.10
CA GLN A 84 -5.16 -13.24 5.41
C GLN A 84 -5.24 -12.80 3.95
N THR A 85 -5.00 -11.51 3.67
CA THR A 85 -4.99 -10.97 2.30
C THR A 85 -3.90 -11.65 1.47
N ILE A 86 -2.70 -11.83 2.02
CA ILE A 86 -1.58 -12.52 1.35
C ILE A 86 -1.90 -13.99 1.08
N LEU A 87 -2.39 -14.73 2.08
CA LEU A 87 -2.71 -16.16 1.96
C LEU A 87 -3.84 -16.45 0.95
N GLN A 88 -4.66 -15.45 0.62
CA GLN A 88 -5.71 -15.56 -0.40
C GLN A 88 -5.19 -15.29 -1.83
N LEU A 89 -3.97 -14.77 -2.01
CA LEU A 89 -3.39 -14.51 -3.33
C LEU A 89 -2.97 -15.79 -4.06
N ASP A 90 -2.47 -16.79 -3.32
CA ASP A 90 -2.00 -18.07 -3.87
C ASP A 90 -3.12 -19.02 -4.29
N LYS A 91 -4.37 -18.72 -3.91
CA LYS A 91 -5.54 -19.56 -4.20
C LYS A 91 -6.25 -19.18 -5.51
N ARG A 92 -5.63 -18.40 -6.40
CA ARG A 92 -6.23 -17.89 -7.64
C ARG A 92 -5.41 -18.18 -8.88
#